data_AF-A0A9R1MZY1-F1
#
_entry.id   AF-A0A9R1MZY1-F1
#
_cell.length_a   1.000
_cell.length_b   1.000
_cell.length_c   1.000
_cell.angle_alpha   90.00
_cell.angle_beta   90.00
_cell.angle_gamma   90.00
#
_symmetry.space_group_name_H-M   'P 1'
#
loop_
_entity.id
_entity.type
_entity.pdbx_description
1 polymer ?
#
loop_
_entity_poly.entity_id
_entity_poly.type
_entity_poly.pdbx_seq_one_letter_code
_entity_poly.pdbx_strand_id
1 'polypeptide(L)'
;MATTAAPEGVAQPPSAAKGPKGEAERKQSDAQGRGGNGGGGGGGGGGGAGGGGGGRGKKRKNKGGAFIYGNYRNYYGYRIDRNVGEDPRLEIFKKEWFAGKDCLDIGCNQGLVTIGIATKFECRSILGVDIDKGLIDLANWNLRRISRTGNVAPESAKVHNSSDSTAQSCPEEVVSEMPNGNISKDEQPDLFEIVSFRSENFVQSKHKYAEQYDTIMCLSVTKWIHLNWGDDGIITLFVKIWSLLRPGGIFIMEPQPWTSYRKNRLVSEFAKENFKYICIYPEKFREVLLDKVGFRSAEVITNRLVGSVAGFDRPIEVYYK
;
A
#
# COMPACT_ATOMS: atom_id res chain seq x y z
N MET A 1 -4.16 21.73 -67.83
CA MET A 1 -2.77 21.87 -68.29
C MET A 1 -1.87 21.67 -67.09
N ALA A 2 -0.92 20.75 -67.22
CA ALA A 2 0.03 20.36 -66.19
C ALA A 2 1.19 21.36 -66.09
N THR A 3 1.73 21.52 -64.87
CA THR A 3 3.15 21.72 -64.49
C THR A 3 3.16 21.84 -62.96
N THR A 4 3.45 20.81 -62.15
CA THR A 4 4.76 20.28 -61.71
C THR A 4 5.78 21.32 -61.23
N ALA A 5 5.91 21.45 -59.91
CA ALA A 5 7.19 21.64 -59.22
C ALA A 5 7.04 21.22 -57.74
N ALA A 6 7.93 20.32 -57.29
CA ALA A 6 8.03 19.75 -55.95
C ALA A 6 9.09 20.53 -55.11
N PRO A 7 9.25 20.25 -53.81
CA PRO A 7 9.70 21.21 -52.80
C PRO A 7 11.20 21.12 -52.42
N GLU A 8 11.76 22.25 -51.98
CA GLU A 8 12.99 22.37 -51.17
C GLU A 8 12.54 22.80 -49.75
N GLY A 9 13.05 22.36 -48.60
CA GLY A 9 14.02 21.35 -48.21
C GLY A 9 13.93 21.25 -46.68
N VAL A 10 13.79 20.05 -46.14
CA VAL A 10 13.70 19.76 -44.69
C VAL A 10 15.11 19.58 -44.14
N ALA A 11 15.50 20.40 -43.17
CA ALA A 11 16.77 20.24 -42.46
C ALA A 11 16.67 19.11 -41.42
N GLN A 12 17.48 18.06 -41.62
CA GLN A 12 17.73 16.99 -40.64
C GLN A 12 18.87 17.38 -39.66
N PRO A 13 18.86 16.85 -38.42
CA PRO A 13 19.90 17.11 -37.43
C PRO A 13 21.15 16.23 -37.66
N PRO A 14 22.36 16.69 -37.27
CA PRO A 14 23.60 15.94 -37.48
C PRO A 14 23.78 14.77 -36.50
N SER A 15 24.33 13.66 -37.01
CA SER A 15 24.61 12.43 -36.28
C SER A 15 25.97 12.43 -35.56
N ALA A 16 25.95 11.89 -34.34
CA ALA A 16 26.96 11.07 -33.65
C ALA A 16 28.47 11.27 -33.96
N ALA A 17 29.20 11.82 -32.98
CA ALA A 17 30.64 11.64 -32.83
C ALA A 17 30.93 10.46 -31.87
N LYS A 18 31.81 9.56 -32.30
CA LYS A 18 32.29 8.37 -31.57
C LYS A 18 33.23 8.78 -30.42
N GLY A 19 32.90 8.40 -29.19
CA GLY A 19 33.82 8.39 -28.04
C GLY A 19 34.36 6.97 -27.76
N PRO A 20 35.57 6.83 -27.18
CA PRO A 20 36.28 5.56 -27.11
C PRO A 20 35.72 4.62 -26.04
N LYS A 21 35.78 3.32 -26.36
CA LYS A 21 35.46 2.18 -25.49
C LYS A 21 36.51 2.05 -24.39
N GLY A 22 36.07 1.99 -23.13
CA GLY A 22 36.88 1.58 -21.99
C GLY A 22 36.15 0.48 -21.23
N GLU A 23 36.62 -0.75 -21.37
CA GLU A 23 36.25 -1.90 -20.55
C GLU A 23 36.84 -1.73 -19.14
N ALA A 24 36.03 -2.01 -18.11
CA ALA A 24 36.54 -2.27 -16.77
C ALA A 24 35.66 -3.33 -16.11
N GLU A 25 36.13 -4.58 -16.20
CA GLU A 25 35.67 -5.71 -15.42
C GLU A 25 35.75 -5.40 -13.92
N ARG A 26 34.63 -5.55 -13.19
CA ARG A 26 34.67 -5.61 -11.72
C ARG A 26 34.75 -7.06 -11.29
N LYS A 27 35.96 -7.45 -10.88
CA LYS A 27 36.23 -8.69 -10.15
C LYS A 27 35.54 -8.67 -8.79
N GLN A 28 34.86 -9.79 -8.49
CA GLN A 28 34.53 -10.22 -7.14
C GLN A 28 35.82 -10.40 -6.33
N SER A 29 35.83 -9.95 -5.09
CA SER A 29 36.79 -10.41 -4.09
C SER A 29 36.07 -10.60 -2.76
N ASP A 30 35.89 -11.87 -2.41
CA ASP A 30 35.71 -12.34 -1.05
C ASP A 30 36.91 -11.93 -0.18
N ALA A 31 36.63 -11.45 1.03
CA ALA A 31 37.64 -11.26 2.06
C ALA A 31 37.15 -11.88 3.37
N GLN A 32 37.45 -13.16 3.54
CA GLN A 32 37.68 -13.77 4.84
C GLN A 32 39.02 -13.25 5.39
N GLY A 33 39.00 -12.66 6.58
CA GLY A 33 40.19 -12.24 7.32
C GLY A 33 40.07 -12.63 8.77
N ARG A 34 40.79 -13.70 9.15
CA ARG A 34 41.04 -14.13 10.53
C ARG A 34 42.06 -13.20 11.21
N GLY A 35 41.94 -13.07 12.53
CA GLY A 35 43.09 -13.10 13.45
C GLY A 35 43.71 -11.76 13.84
N GLY A 36 43.73 -11.48 15.14
CA GLY A 36 44.46 -10.36 15.72
C GLY A 36 44.29 -10.28 17.24
N ASN A 37 44.96 -11.19 17.94
CA ASN A 37 45.12 -11.24 19.39
C ASN A 37 46.09 -10.12 19.84
N GLY A 38 45.78 -9.42 20.93
CA GLY A 38 46.67 -8.46 21.57
C GLY A 38 46.20 -8.18 22.99
N GLY A 39 46.92 -8.72 23.97
CA GLY A 39 46.61 -8.65 25.40
C GLY A 39 47.48 -7.67 26.20
N GLY A 40 47.30 -7.72 27.53
CA GLY A 40 48.03 -7.00 28.58
C GLY A 40 47.26 -5.75 29.02
N GLY A 41 46.63 -5.69 30.21
CA GLY A 41 47.15 -5.94 31.56
C GLY A 41 47.32 -4.57 32.25
N GLY A 42 46.96 -4.28 33.49
CA GLY A 42 46.32 -4.96 34.61
C GLY A 42 46.22 -3.93 35.76
N GLY A 43 45.53 -4.27 36.85
CA GLY A 43 45.78 -3.68 38.17
C GLY A 43 44.61 -2.97 38.87
N GLY A 44 43.95 -3.70 39.78
CA GLY A 44 43.93 -3.30 41.20
C GLY A 44 42.66 -2.65 41.79
N GLY A 45 41.89 -3.47 42.53
CA GLY A 45 41.55 -3.15 43.93
C GLY A 45 40.10 -2.77 44.28
N GLY A 46 39.46 -3.62 45.11
CA GLY A 46 38.65 -3.12 46.23
C GLY A 46 37.15 -3.45 46.26
N GLY A 47 36.79 -4.54 46.94
CA GLY A 47 35.75 -4.61 47.99
C GLY A 47 34.29 -4.27 47.67
N GLY A 48 33.39 -5.21 47.95
CA GLY A 48 31.98 -4.89 48.20
C GLY A 48 31.00 -6.00 47.82
N ALA A 49 30.74 -6.92 48.75
CA ALA A 49 29.67 -7.90 48.63
C ALA A 49 28.30 -7.21 48.73
N GLY A 50 27.38 -7.55 47.82
CA GLY A 50 25.97 -7.18 47.96
C GLY A 50 25.15 -7.30 46.68
N GLY A 51 24.15 -8.18 46.71
CA GLY A 51 22.87 -7.93 46.03
C GLY A 51 22.59 -8.67 44.72
N GLY A 52 21.67 -9.65 44.82
CA GLY A 52 20.58 -9.83 43.86
C GLY A 52 20.95 -10.28 42.45
N GLY A 53 21.03 -11.59 42.23
CA GLY A 53 21.03 -12.20 40.90
C GLY A 53 19.69 -12.01 40.19
N GLY A 54 19.43 -10.80 39.70
CA GLY A 54 18.37 -10.50 38.74
C GLY A 54 18.71 -11.13 37.41
N GLY A 55 18.04 -12.23 37.06
CA GLY A 55 18.12 -12.84 35.74
C GLY A 55 17.83 -11.81 34.66
N ARG A 56 18.87 -11.40 33.92
CA ARG A 56 18.72 -10.59 32.70
C ARG A 56 17.97 -11.43 31.68
N GLY A 57 16.64 -11.31 31.69
CA GLY A 57 15.80 -11.79 30.60
C GLY A 57 16.31 -11.17 29.31
N LYS A 58 16.96 -11.98 28.46
CA LYS A 58 17.25 -11.61 27.07
C LYS A 58 15.91 -11.23 26.46
N LYS A 59 15.67 -9.92 26.26
CA LYS A 59 14.55 -9.45 25.42
C LYS A 59 14.66 -10.23 24.11
N ARG A 60 13.70 -11.13 23.87
CA ARG A 60 13.58 -11.83 22.59
C ARG A 60 13.59 -10.73 21.53
N LYS A 61 14.63 -10.66 20.70
CA LYS A 61 14.62 -9.83 19.50
C LYS A 61 13.35 -10.23 18.74
N ASN A 62 12.41 -9.31 18.63
CA ASN A 62 11.20 -9.54 17.86
C ASN A 62 11.63 -10.00 16.47
N LYS A 63 11.23 -11.21 16.07
CA LYS A 63 11.34 -11.71 14.69
C LYS A 63 10.34 -11.01 13.75
N GLY A 64 9.82 -9.84 14.12
CA GLY A 64 9.01 -9.00 13.26
C GLY A 64 9.95 -8.20 12.38
N GLY A 65 10.00 -8.51 11.09
CA GLY A 65 10.72 -7.69 10.12
C GLY A 65 10.30 -6.22 10.26
N ALA A 66 11.25 -5.30 10.04
CA ALA A 66 10.94 -3.88 10.06
C ALA A 66 9.83 -3.58 9.03
N PHE A 67 8.81 -2.81 9.43
CA PHE A 67 7.71 -2.38 8.55
C PHE A 67 8.15 -1.27 7.59
N ILE A 68 9.18 -1.55 6.79
CA ILE A 68 9.89 -0.55 5.97
C ILE A 68 9.01 0.06 4.88
N TYR A 69 7.98 -0.67 4.45
CA TYR A 69 6.99 -0.23 3.46
C TYR A 69 5.68 0.24 4.10
N GLY A 70 5.61 0.34 5.43
CA GLY A 70 4.36 0.66 6.11
C GLY A 70 3.33 -0.48 6.14
N ASN A 71 3.78 -1.70 5.87
CA ASN A 71 3.02 -2.95 5.83
C ASN A 71 2.59 -3.45 7.23
N TYR A 72 1.96 -2.57 8.03
CA TYR A 72 1.49 -2.90 9.37
C TYR A 72 0.30 -3.87 9.33
N ARG A 73 0.43 -5.02 10.00
CA ARG A 73 -0.63 -6.05 10.06
C ARG A 73 -1.90 -5.60 10.78
N ASN A 74 -1.80 -4.64 11.71
CA ASN A 74 -2.94 -4.12 12.46
C ASN A 74 -3.30 -2.69 12.05
N TYR A 75 -3.07 -2.33 10.78
CA TYR A 75 -3.25 -0.96 10.30
C TYR A 75 -4.64 -0.40 10.63
N TYR A 76 -5.68 -1.15 10.30
CA TYR A 76 -7.06 -0.74 10.54
C TYR A 76 -7.43 -0.71 12.04
N GLY A 77 -6.81 -1.55 12.87
CA GLY A 77 -7.10 -1.61 14.31
C GLY A 77 -6.62 -0.38 15.11
N TYR A 78 -5.72 0.44 14.55
CA TYR A 78 -5.35 1.74 15.13
C TYR A 78 -5.74 2.94 14.27
N ARG A 79 -6.11 2.71 12.99
CA ARG A 79 -6.57 3.77 12.08
C ARG A 79 -8.04 4.12 12.32
N ILE A 80 -8.88 3.10 12.50
CA ILE A 80 -10.32 3.25 12.69
C ILE A 80 -10.58 3.43 14.19
N ASP A 81 -11.35 4.46 14.55
CA ASP A 81 -11.81 4.65 15.91
C ASP A 81 -12.70 3.47 16.32
N ARG A 82 -12.53 2.95 17.53
CA ARG A 82 -13.29 1.78 18.02
C ARG A 82 -14.79 2.02 18.08
N ASN A 83 -15.23 3.28 18.08
CA ASN A 83 -16.63 3.68 18.12
C ASN A 83 -17.24 3.84 16.72
N VAL A 84 -16.48 3.65 15.63
CA VAL A 84 -16.96 3.77 14.25
C VAL A 84 -17.04 2.37 13.65
N GLY A 85 -18.19 2.03 13.05
CA GLY A 85 -18.44 0.71 12.47
C GLY A 85 -17.77 0.47 11.11
N GLU A 86 -17.37 1.53 10.41
CA GLU A 86 -16.77 1.51 9.07
C GLU A 86 -15.55 2.46 8.98
N ASP A 87 -14.69 2.32 7.98
CA ASP A 87 -13.60 3.27 7.73
C ASP A 87 -14.18 4.64 7.29
N PRO A 88 -13.85 5.76 7.96
CA PRO A 88 -14.45 7.07 7.64
C PRO A 88 -14.26 7.55 6.20
N ARG A 89 -13.27 7.00 5.48
CA ARG A 89 -13.08 7.30 4.05
C ARG A 89 -14.30 6.90 3.22
N LEU A 90 -15.00 5.84 3.61
CA LEU A 90 -16.17 5.32 2.88
C LEU A 90 -17.40 6.23 3.02
N GLU A 91 -17.40 7.19 3.96
CA GLU A 91 -18.49 8.16 4.13
C GLU A 91 -18.35 9.38 3.19
N ILE A 92 -17.12 9.69 2.77
CA ILE A 92 -16.84 10.87 1.92
C ILE A 92 -16.65 10.52 0.44
N PHE A 93 -16.54 9.23 0.14
CA PHE A 93 -16.45 8.71 -1.21
C PHE A 93 -17.81 8.79 -1.90
N LYS A 94 -17.82 9.24 -3.17
CA LYS A 94 -19.04 9.43 -3.95
C LYS A 94 -19.33 8.18 -4.80
N LYS A 95 -20.58 7.71 -4.86
CA LYS A 95 -20.95 6.46 -5.54
C LYS A 95 -20.55 6.46 -7.03
N GLU A 96 -20.67 7.60 -7.70
CA GLU A 96 -20.33 7.78 -9.12
C GLU A 96 -18.85 7.57 -9.45
N TRP A 97 -17.96 7.58 -8.45
CA TRP A 97 -16.54 7.27 -8.63
C TRP A 97 -16.29 5.77 -8.82
N PHE A 98 -17.22 4.91 -8.44
CA PHE A 98 -17.00 3.46 -8.34
C PHE A 98 -18.08 2.63 -9.02
N ALA A 99 -19.34 3.09 -9.04
CA ALA A 99 -20.46 2.34 -9.57
C ALA A 99 -20.25 1.95 -11.04
N GLY A 100 -20.25 0.65 -11.31
CA GLY A 100 -20.00 0.11 -12.65
C GLY A 100 -18.62 0.46 -13.21
N LYS A 101 -17.62 0.73 -12.37
CA LYS A 101 -16.24 1.09 -12.75
C LYS A 101 -15.24 -0.02 -12.48
N ASP A 102 -14.16 -0.04 -13.26
CA ASP A 102 -12.96 -0.85 -12.96
C ASP A 102 -12.01 -0.04 -12.09
N CYS A 103 -11.71 -0.55 -10.90
CA CYS A 103 -11.00 0.18 -9.87
C CYS A 103 -9.68 -0.48 -9.49
N LEU A 104 -8.70 0.32 -9.07
CA LEU A 104 -7.43 -0.15 -8.53
C LEU A 104 -7.15 0.52 -7.17
N ASP A 105 -6.80 -0.28 -6.16
CA ASP A 105 -6.39 0.18 -4.83
C ASP A 105 -4.89 -0.13 -4.62
N ILE A 106 -4.04 0.90 -4.72
CA ILE A 106 -2.59 0.77 -4.52
C ILE A 106 -2.30 0.81 -3.02
N GLY A 107 -1.64 -0.23 -2.51
CA GLY A 107 -1.30 -0.42 -1.10
C GLY A 107 -2.53 -0.78 -0.25
N CYS A 108 -3.30 -1.77 -0.70
CA CYS A 108 -4.58 -2.17 -0.10
C CYS A 108 -4.45 -2.74 1.33
N ASN A 109 -3.22 -3.06 1.79
CA ASN A 109 -2.95 -3.73 3.05
C ASN A 109 -3.79 -5.03 3.14
N GLN A 110 -4.48 -5.29 4.26
CA GLN A 110 -5.37 -6.44 4.44
C GLN A 110 -6.76 -6.30 3.77
N GLY A 111 -6.92 -5.36 2.83
CA GLY A 111 -8.05 -5.30 1.89
C GLY A 111 -9.41 -4.82 2.45
N LEU A 112 -9.50 -4.38 3.71
CA LEU A 112 -10.79 -4.02 4.31
C LEU A 112 -11.48 -2.84 3.61
N VAL A 113 -10.74 -1.78 3.27
CA VAL A 113 -11.32 -0.65 2.52
C VAL A 113 -11.62 -1.05 1.07
N THR A 114 -10.76 -1.82 0.43
CA THR A 114 -10.99 -2.33 -0.92
C THR A 114 -12.31 -3.12 -1.01
N ILE A 115 -12.56 -4.02 -0.05
CA ILE A 115 -13.81 -4.80 0.04
C ILE A 115 -14.99 -3.87 0.34
N GLY A 116 -14.85 -2.95 1.30
CA GLY A 116 -15.90 -1.99 1.66
C GLY A 116 -16.34 -1.14 0.47
N ILE A 117 -15.41 -0.67 -0.37
CA ILE A 117 -15.72 0.08 -1.60
C ILE A 117 -16.52 -0.78 -2.57
N ALA A 118 -16.10 -2.02 -2.79
CA ALA A 118 -16.78 -2.94 -3.70
C ALA A 118 -18.24 -3.17 -3.26
N THR A 119 -18.43 -3.45 -1.97
CA THR A 119 -19.75 -3.74 -1.40
C THR A 119 -20.64 -2.50 -1.33
N LYS A 120 -20.09 -1.33 -0.98
CA LYS A 120 -20.87 -0.09 -0.79
C LYS A 120 -21.22 0.62 -2.10
N PHE A 121 -20.35 0.55 -3.10
CA PHE A 121 -20.47 1.38 -4.29
C PHE A 121 -20.64 0.59 -5.60
N GLU A 122 -20.84 -0.72 -5.55
CA GLU A 122 -21.21 -1.55 -6.72
C GLU A 122 -20.20 -1.43 -7.89
N CYS A 123 -18.91 -1.63 -7.58
CA CYS A 123 -17.86 -1.68 -8.60
C CYS A 123 -18.15 -2.74 -9.66
N ARG A 124 -17.74 -2.49 -10.92
CA ARG A 124 -17.67 -3.57 -11.92
C ARG A 124 -16.54 -4.53 -11.57
N SER A 125 -15.38 -3.98 -11.23
CA SER A 125 -14.25 -4.75 -10.71
C SER A 125 -13.38 -3.86 -9.82
N ILE A 126 -12.70 -4.46 -8.84
CA ILE A 126 -11.67 -3.78 -8.06
C ILE A 126 -10.49 -4.72 -7.77
N LEU A 127 -9.29 -4.24 -8.10
CA LEU A 127 -8.03 -4.93 -7.79
C LEU A 127 -7.34 -4.22 -6.62
N GLY A 128 -7.09 -4.93 -5.53
CA GLY A 128 -6.20 -4.48 -4.46
C GLY A 128 -4.77 -4.97 -4.67
N VAL A 129 -3.80 -4.06 -4.63
CA VAL A 129 -2.38 -4.36 -4.76
C VAL A 129 -1.64 -4.03 -3.47
N ASP A 130 -0.79 -4.92 -2.98
CA ASP A 130 0.13 -4.64 -1.86
C ASP A 130 1.46 -5.36 -2.06
N ILE A 131 2.54 -4.77 -1.55
CA ILE A 131 3.89 -5.35 -1.67
C ILE A 131 4.08 -6.56 -0.74
N ASP A 132 3.31 -6.66 0.34
CA ASP A 132 3.43 -7.72 1.33
C ASP A 132 2.47 -8.88 1.02
N LYS A 133 3.03 -10.02 0.59
CA LYS A 133 2.25 -11.23 0.31
C LYS A 133 1.42 -11.69 1.52
N GLY A 134 1.95 -11.57 2.74
CA GLY A 134 1.22 -11.95 3.95
C GLY A 134 0.00 -11.07 4.24
N LEU A 135 0.03 -9.80 3.82
CA LEU A 135 -1.16 -8.92 3.86
C LEU A 135 -2.16 -9.27 2.78
N ILE A 136 -1.69 -9.64 1.58
CA ILE A 136 -2.55 -10.13 0.49
C ILE A 136 -3.22 -11.45 0.84
N ASP A 137 -2.52 -12.37 1.50
CA ASP A 137 -3.11 -13.62 1.99
C ASP A 137 -4.22 -13.30 3.03
N LEU A 138 -4.00 -12.31 3.89
CA LEU A 138 -5.01 -11.84 4.85
C LEU A 138 -6.18 -11.11 4.18
N ALA A 139 -5.93 -10.36 3.11
CA ALA A 139 -6.96 -9.70 2.31
C ALA A 139 -7.90 -10.73 1.66
N ASN A 140 -7.34 -11.79 1.07
CA ASN A 140 -8.12 -12.91 0.54
C ASN A 140 -8.91 -13.64 1.62
N TRP A 141 -8.35 -13.82 2.82
CA TRP A 141 -9.09 -14.37 3.96
C TRP A 141 -10.26 -13.47 4.39
N ASN A 142 -10.04 -12.15 4.46
CA ASN A 142 -11.08 -11.18 4.79
C ASN A 142 -12.20 -11.18 3.74
N LEU A 143 -11.87 -11.26 2.45
CA LEU A 143 -12.85 -11.38 1.36
C LEU A 143 -13.73 -12.61 1.54
N ARG A 144 -13.13 -13.77 1.81
CA ARG A 144 -13.87 -15.01 2.09
C ARG A 144 -14.78 -14.89 3.30
N ARG A 145 -14.30 -14.26 4.37
CA ARG A 145 -15.10 -14.07 5.59
C ARG A 145 -16.29 -13.16 5.33
N ILE A 146 -16.08 -12.01 4.70
CA ILE A 146 -17.12 -10.99 4.45
C ILE A 146 -18.16 -11.50 3.45
N SER A 147 -17.74 -12.19 2.38
CA SER A 147 -18.65 -12.82 1.41
C SER A 147 -19.59 -13.84 2.07
N ARG A 148 -19.10 -14.62 3.06
CA ARG A 148 -19.95 -15.56 3.81
C ARG A 148 -20.90 -14.87 4.78
N THR A 149 -20.45 -13.84 5.50
CA THR A 149 -21.28 -13.14 6.49
C THR A 149 -22.34 -12.26 5.83
N GLY A 150 -22.08 -11.72 4.64
CA GLY A 150 -23.08 -10.96 3.86
C GLY A 150 -24.28 -11.80 3.40
N ASN A 151 -24.12 -13.13 3.31
CA ASN A 151 -25.18 -14.07 2.92
C ASN A 151 -26.00 -14.61 4.11
N VAL A 152 -25.65 -14.22 5.35
CA VAL A 152 -26.38 -14.62 6.55
C VAL A 152 -27.01 -13.37 7.15
N ALA A 153 -28.34 -13.24 7.01
CA ALA A 153 -29.09 -12.17 7.63
C ALA A 153 -28.79 -12.11 9.15
N PRO A 154 -28.66 -10.93 9.76
CA PRO A 154 -28.40 -10.83 11.19
C PRO A 154 -29.65 -11.25 11.96
N GLU A 155 -29.70 -12.50 12.43
CA GLU A 155 -30.61 -12.88 13.50
C GLU A 155 -30.25 -12.09 14.75
N SER A 156 -31.22 -11.32 15.23
CA SER A 156 -31.18 -10.60 16.49
C SER A 156 -30.81 -11.53 17.65
N ALA A 157 -29.55 -11.49 18.07
CA ALA A 157 -29.08 -12.23 19.23
C ALA A 157 -29.70 -11.64 20.52
N LYS A 158 -30.76 -12.28 21.01
CA LYS A 158 -31.21 -12.12 22.39
C LYS A 158 -30.15 -12.68 23.33
N VAL A 159 -29.62 -11.79 24.16
CA VAL A 159 -28.72 -12.07 25.26
C VAL A 159 -29.44 -12.96 26.28
N HIS A 160 -28.96 -14.19 26.48
CA HIS A 160 -29.14 -14.90 27.73
C HIS A 160 -27.76 -15.26 28.29
N ASN A 161 -27.47 -14.67 29.44
CA ASN A 161 -26.32 -14.97 30.29
C ASN A 161 -26.43 -16.40 30.84
N SER A 162 -25.38 -17.20 30.69
CA SER A 162 -24.88 -18.02 31.80
C SER A 162 -23.42 -18.41 31.57
N SER A 163 -22.60 -18.01 32.53
CA SER A 163 -21.30 -18.53 32.91
C SER A 163 -21.18 -20.06 32.85
N ASP A 164 -20.07 -20.60 32.33
CA ASP A 164 -19.00 -21.20 33.14
C ASP A 164 -17.78 -21.60 32.26
N SER A 165 -16.65 -21.72 32.93
CA SER A 165 -15.28 -21.93 32.52
C SER A 165 -15.02 -23.38 32.10
N THR A 166 -14.18 -23.64 31.10
CA THR A 166 -13.04 -24.60 31.15
C THR A 166 -12.32 -24.73 29.80
N ALA A 167 -11.12 -25.29 29.90
CA ALA A 167 -10.02 -25.25 28.96
C ALA A 167 -10.15 -26.14 27.71
N GLN A 168 -9.27 -25.82 26.76
CA GLN A 168 -8.49 -26.75 25.95
C GLN A 168 -9.10 -27.45 24.73
N SER A 169 -8.25 -27.41 23.69
CA SER A 169 -8.16 -28.26 22.51
C SER A 169 -8.97 -27.86 21.28
N CYS A 170 -8.23 -27.72 20.18
CA CYS A 170 -8.75 -27.82 18.82
C CYS A 170 -9.34 -29.23 18.63
N PRO A 171 -10.43 -29.35 17.84
CA PRO A 171 -10.66 -30.60 17.12
C PRO A 171 -10.62 -30.40 15.61
N GLU A 172 -10.18 -31.49 15.00
CA GLU A 172 -10.09 -31.80 13.58
C GLU A 172 -11.44 -31.76 12.86
N GLU A 173 -11.32 -31.62 11.54
CA GLU A 173 -12.22 -32.05 10.46
C GLU A 173 -13.47 -32.84 10.88
N VAL A 174 -14.63 -32.21 10.80
CA VAL A 174 -15.91 -32.89 10.69
C VAL A 174 -16.55 -32.54 9.35
N VAL A 175 -16.52 -33.52 8.45
CA VAL A 175 -17.29 -33.52 7.20
C VAL A 175 -18.76 -33.68 7.59
N SER A 176 -19.55 -32.61 7.48
CA SER A 176 -21.00 -32.65 7.66
C SER A 176 -21.70 -32.43 6.31
N GLU A 177 -22.45 -33.44 5.90
CA GLU A 177 -23.27 -33.47 4.69
C GLU A 177 -24.29 -32.32 4.65
N MET A 178 -24.47 -31.72 3.47
CA MET A 178 -25.37 -30.58 3.26
C MET A 178 -26.82 -31.04 3.05
N PRO A 179 -27.83 -30.35 3.63
CA PRO A 179 -29.21 -30.46 3.14
C PRO A 179 -29.34 -29.65 1.85
N ASN A 180 -29.85 -30.32 0.81
CA ASN A 180 -30.16 -29.76 -0.49
C ASN A 180 -31.39 -28.83 -0.36
N GLY A 181 -31.15 -27.56 -0.03
CA GLY A 181 -32.18 -26.51 0.03
C GLY A 181 -32.01 -25.54 -1.13
N ASN A 182 -32.91 -25.61 -2.11
CA ASN A 182 -33.06 -24.59 -3.15
C ASN A 182 -33.41 -23.25 -2.49
N ILE A 183 -32.40 -22.40 -2.32
CA ILE A 183 -32.58 -21.00 -1.96
C ILE A 183 -32.43 -20.19 -3.25
N SER A 184 -33.47 -19.45 -3.59
CA SER A 184 -33.50 -18.47 -4.66
C SER A 184 -32.24 -17.62 -4.58
N LYS A 185 -31.34 -17.73 -5.57
CA LYS A 185 -30.16 -16.89 -5.67
C LYS A 185 -30.63 -15.47 -5.95
N ASP A 186 -30.62 -14.64 -4.92
CA ASP A 186 -30.69 -13.20 -5.10
C ASP A 186 -29.54 -12.81 -6.04
N GLU A 187 -29.83 -12.01 -7.07
CA GLU A 187 -28.92 -11.67 -8.18
C GLU A 187 -27.79 -10.71 -7.77
N GLN A 188 -27.24 -10.87 -6.57
CA GLN A 188 -26.06 -10.13 -6.13
C GLN A 188 -24.82 -10.79 -6.75
N PRO A 189 -24.03 -10.07 -7.56
CA PRO A 189 -22.80 -10.60 -8.12
C PRO A 189 -21.88 -11.10 -7.01
N ASP A 190 -21.28 -12.26 -7.22
CA ASP A 190 -20.36 -12.85 -6.24
C ASP A 190 -19.19 -11.88 -6.02
N LEU A 191 -18.94 -11.50 -4.76
CA LEU A 191 -17.82 -10.61 -4.42
C LEU A 191 -16.47 -11.14 -4.91
N PHE A 192 -16.32 -12.45 -5.14
CA PHE A 192 -15.12 -13.03 -5.74
C PHE A 192 -14.97 -12.71 -7.24
N GLU A 193 -16.06 -12.37 -7.94
CA GLU A 193 -16.03 -11.92 -9.33
C GLU A 193 -15.66 -10.43 -9.43
N ILE A 194 -15.97 -9.65 -8.38
CA ILE A 194 -15.73 -8.20 -8.33
C ILE A 194 -14.37 -7.88 -7.74
N VAL A 195 -13.99 -8.52 -6.64
CA VAL A 195 -12.81 -8.17 -5.84
C VAL A 195 -11.69 -9.17 -6.06
N SER A 196 -10.52 -8.67 -6.44
CA SER A 196 -9.30 -9.47 -6.54
C SER A 196 -8.12 -8.81 -5.82
N PHE A 197 -7.13 -9.61 -5.43
CA PHE A 197 -5.94 -9.12 -4.74
C PHE A 197 -4.66 -9.66 -5.37
N ARG A 198 -3.63 -8.82 -5.47
CA ARG A 198 -2.33 -9.17 -6.06
C ARG A 198 -1.17 -8.68 -5.20
N SER A 199 -0.19 -9.56 -4.96
CA SER A 199 1.06 -9.17 -4.32
C SER A 199 2.06 -8.69 -5.34
N GLU A 200 2.44 -7.41 -5.29
CA GLU A 200 3.45 -6.82 -6.16
C GLU A 200 4.00 -5.50 -5.63
N ASN A 201 5.22 -5.15 -6.04
CA ASN A 201 5.71 -3.79 -5.90
C ASN A 201 5.17 -2.94 -7.06
N PHE A 202 4.15 -2.12 -6.80
CA PHE A 202 3.52 -1.30 -7.83
C PHE A 202 4.49 -0.36 -8.58
N VAL A 203 5.52 0.18 -7.92
CA VAL A 203 6.48 1.11 -8.56
C VAL A 203 7.37 0.37 -9.57
N GLN A 204 7.77 -0.86 -9.25
CA GLN A 204 8.72 -1.63 -10.05
C GLN A 204 8.05 -2.63 -11.01
N SER A 205 6.78 -3.00 -10.76
CA SER A 205 6.10 -3.99 -11.59
C SER A 205 5.80 -3.44 -12.98
N LYS A 206 5.95 -4.31 -14.00
CA LYS A 206 5.48 -4.01 -15.35
C LYS A 206 3.98 -4.28 -15.39
N HIS A 207 3.20 -3.28 -15.77
CA HIS A 207 1.77 -3.48 -16.01
C HIS A 207 1.56 -4.05 -17.42
N LYS A 208 0.47 -4.80 -17.62
CA LYS A 208 0.14 -5.29 -18.97
C LYS A 208 -0.47 -4.14 -19.77
N TYR A 209 -0.15 -4.03 -21.05
CA TYR A 209 -0.71 -2.98 -21.93
C TYR A 209 -2.24 -2.98 -22.00
N ALA A 210 -2.89 -4.08 -21.65
CA ALA A 210 -4.34 -4.22 -21.61
C ALA A 210 -4.99 -3.75 -20.29
N GLU A 211 -4.21 -3.57 -19.21
CA GLU A 211 -4.75 -3.13 -17.92
C GLU A 211 -5.08 -1.63 -17.99
N GLN A 212 -6.35 -1.28 -17.77
CA GLN A 212 -6.83 0.09 -17.68
C GLN A 212 -7.93 0.19 -16.61
N TYR A 213 -8.00 1.33 -15.95
CA TYR A 213 -8.93 1.58 -14.84
C TYR A 213 -9.67 2.89 -15.03
N ASP A 214 -10.88 2.95 -14.51
CA ASP A 214 -11.66 4.18 -14.44
C ASP A 214 -11.30 4.98 -13.18
N THR A 215 -11.00 4.28 -12.09
CA THR A 215 -10.66 4.89 -10.79
C THR A 215 -9.44 4.20 -10.19
N ILE A 216 -8.42 5.00 -9.86
CA ILE A 216 -7.24 4.50 -9.14
C ILE A 216 -7.14 5.22 -7.80
N MET A 217 -6.85 4.48 -6.75
CA MET A 217 -6.71 4.99 -5.39
C MET A 217 -5.30 4.75 -4.88
N CYS A 218 -4.74 5.74 -4.18
CA CYS A 218 -3.46 5.66 -3.49
C CYS A 218 -3.64 6.30 -2.11
N LEU A 219 -4.13 5.50 -1.16
CA LEU A 219 -4.61 6.00 0.13
C LEU A 219 -3.58 5.76 1.23
N SER A 220 -2.91 6.81 1.71
CA SER A 220 -1.85 6.68 2.71
C SER A 220 -0.67 5.80 2.29
N VAL A 221 -0.24 5.91 1.02
CA VAL A 221 0.87 5.11 0.47
C VAL A 221 2.04 5.95 -0.02
N THR A 222 1.79 7.18 -0.48
CA THR A 222 2.81 8.03 -1.12
C THR A 222 4.07 8.19 -0.26
N LYS A 223 3.95 8.40 1.05
CA LYS A 223 5.11 8.46 1.96
C LYS A 223 6.00 7.23 1.88
N TRP A 224 5.40 6.04 1.90
CA TRP A 224 6.16 4.79 1.95
C TRP A 224 6.87 4.55 0.62
N ILE A 225 6.23 4.92 -0.49
CA ILE A 225 6.88 4.90 -1.79
C ILE A 225 8.06 5.89 -1.81
N HIS A 226 7.81 7.12 -1.37
CA HIS A 226 8.77 8.21 -1.41
C HIS A 226 10.00 7.96 -0.53
N LEU A 227 9.82 7.38 0.66
CA LEU A 227 10.92 6.98 1.52
C LEU A 227 11.73 5.81 0.92
N ASN A 228 11.11 4.85 0.25
CA ASN A 228 11.84 3.68 -0.26
C ASN A 228 12.46 3.88 -1.65
N TRP A 229 11.87 4.73 -2.50
CA TRP A 229 12.30 4.94 -3.89
C TRP A 229 12.57 6.40 -4.27
N GLY A 230 12.57 7.33 -3.30
CA GLY A 230 12.89 8.73 -3.54
C GLY A 230 11.89 9.44 -4.48
N ASP A 231 12.28 10.62 -4.97
CA ASP A 231 11.47 11.40 -5.90
C ASP A 231 11.18 10.64 -7.20
N ASP A 232 12.13 9.83 -7.68
CA ASP A 232 11.95 8.96 -8.84
C ASP A 232 10.79 7.97 -8.66
N GLY A 233 10.65 7.40 -7.45
CA GLY A 233 9.54 6.52 -7.11
C GLY A 233 8.19 7.22 -7.14
N ILE A 234 8.13 8.47 -6.69
CA ILE A 234 6.91 9.29 -6.74
C ILE A 234 6.56 9.69 -8.18
N ILE A 235 7.53 10.11 -8.96
CA ILE A 235 7.32 10.44 -10.38
C ILE A 235 6.84 9.19 -11.13
N THR A 236 7.50 8.05 -10.92
CA THR A 236 7.12 6.76 -11.52
C THR A 236 5.70 6.36 -11.13
N LEU A 237 5.34 6.50 -9.85
CA LEU A 237 3.98 6.25 -9.36
C LEU A 237 2.96 7.10 -10.11
N PHE A 238 3.16 8.42 -10.17
CA PHE A 238 2.18 9.33 -10.78
C PHE A 238 2.04 9.14 -12.29
N VAL A 239 3.16 8.97 -13.00
CA VAL A 239 3.15 8.69 -14.45
C VAL A 239 2.45 7.35 -14.74
N LYS A 240 2.72 6.31 -13.94
CA LYS A 240 2.09 5.00 -14.10
C LYS A 240 0.59 5.03 -13.80
N ILE A 241 0.16 5.76 -12.77
CA ILE A 241 -1.27 5.98 -12.50
C ILE A 241 -1.94 6.66 -13.69
N TRP A 242 -1.35 7.75 -14.19
CA TRP A 242 -1.90 8.47 -15.33
C TRP A 242 -1.97 7.57 -16.58
N SER A 243 -0.96 6.75 -16.87
CA SER A 243 -0.98 5.86 -18.03
C SER A 243 -2.03 4.76 -17.93
N LEU A 244 -2.32 4.27 -16.71
CA LEU A 244 -3.30 3.23 -16.43
C LEU A 244 -4.75 3.74 -16.40
N LEU A 245 -4.95 5.04 -16.21
CA LEU A 245 -6.29 5.63 -16.23
C LEU A 245 -6.84 5.75 -17.66
N ARG A 246 -8.11 5.36 -17.84
CA ARG A 246 -8.86 5.65 -19.07
C ARG A 246 -9.08 7.16 -19.24
N PRO A 247 -9.31 7.66 -20.46
CA PRO A 247 -9.78 9.04 -20.66
C PRO A 247 -11.02 9.33 -19.81
N GLY A 248 -11.03 10.42 -19.04
CA GLY A 248 -12.09 10.75 -18.09
C GLY A 248 -12.06 9.97 -16.78
N GLY A 249 -11.04 9.12 -16.56
CA GLY A 249 -10.81 8.44 -15.29
C GLY A 249 -10.30 9.37 -14.20
N ILE A 250 -10.36 8.92 -12.95
CA ILE A 250 -9.99 9.70 -11.77
C ILE A 250 -8.92 9.02 -10.92
N PHE A 251 -8.06 9.84 -10.31
CA PHE A 251 -7.08 9.41 -9.32
C PHE A 251 -7.43 10.00 -7.95
N ILE A 252 -7.64 9.14 -6.95
CA ILE A 252 -7.95 9.50 -5.56
C ILE A 252 -6.69 9.33 -4.71
N MET A 253 -6.22 10.40 -4.09
CA MET A 253 -4.99 10.42 -3.30
C MET A 253 -5.25 10.89 -1.87
N GLU A 254 -4.68 10.17 -0.90
CA GLU A 254 -4.59 10.61 0.50
C GLU A 254 -3.09 10.70 0.88
N PRO A 255 -2.43 11.84 0.64
CA PRO A 255 -1.01 11.99 0.93
C PRO A 255 -0.77 12.14 2.43
N GLN A 256 0.34 11.59 2.94
CA GLN A 256 0.74 11.84 4.32
C GLN A 256 1.55 13.15 4.44
N PRO A 257 1.39 13.90 5.54
CA PRO A 257 2.12 15.15 5.73
C PRO A 257 3.60 14.90 5.99
N TRP A 258 4.45 15.90 5.69
CA TRP A 258 5.90 15.84 5.90
C TRP A 258 6.30 15.51 7.36
N THR A 259 5.49 15.89 8.34
CA THR A 259 5.70 15.52 9.75
C THR A 259 5.71 14.01 9.96
N SER A 260 4.95 13.24 9.18
CA SER A 260 4.95 11.77 9.21
C SER A 260 6.24 11.20 8.63
N TYR A 261 6.81 11.83 7.59
CA TYR A 261 8.10 11.44 7.01
C TYR A 261 9.22 11.56 8.06
N ARG A 262 9.29 12.69 8.75
CA ARG A 262 10.28 12.91 9.82
C ARG A 262 10.25 11.79 10.86
N LYS A 263 9.07 11.33 11.26
CA LYS A 263 8.90 10.23 12.25
C LYS A 263 9.37 8.87 11.70
N ASN A 264 9.25 8.63 10.40
CA ASN A 264 9.54 7.33 9.79
C ASN A 264 10.83 7.29 8.95
N ARG A 265 11.60 8.38 8.85
CA ARG A 265 12.82 8.44 8.02
C ARG A 265 13.91 7.43 8.39
N LEU A 266 13.89 6.86 9.60
CA LEU A 266 14.93 5.93 10.09
C LEU A 266 14.49 4.46 10.06
N VAL A 267 13.38 4.12 9.37
CA VAL A 267 12.88 2.73 9.32
C VAL A 267 13.78 1.79 8.53
N SER A 268 14.61 2.31 7.62
CA SER A 268 15.60 1.58 6.84
C SER A 268 16.74 2.53 6.41
N GLU A 269 17.88 1.98 5.98
CA GLU A 269 18.97 2.81 5.42
C GLU A 269 18.54 3.50 4.11
N PHE A 270 17.72 2.85 3.27
CA PHE A 270 17.15 3.47 2.08
C PHE A 270 16.26 4.67 2.44
N ALA A 271 15.36 4.51 3.43
CA ALA A 271 14.51 5.61 3.91
C ALA A 271 15.33 6.78 4.45
N LYS A 272 16.40 6.49 5.17
CA LYS A 272 17.28 7.51 5.74
C LYS A 272 18.05 8.26 4.66
N GLU A 273 18.53 7.55 3.63
CA GLU A 273 19.27 8.17 2.54
C GLU A 273 18.36 8.99 1.64
N ASN A 274 17.25 8.41 1.15
CA ASN A 274 16.29 9.11 0.31
C ASN A 274 15.75 10.37 1.00
N PHE A 275 15.42 10.29 2.29
CA PHE A 275 14.91 11.44 3.05
C PHE A 275 15.82 12.67 3.01
N LYS A 276 17.15 12.50 2.86
CA LYS A 276 18.09 13.62 2.74
C LYS A 276 17.96 14.39 1.42
N TYR A 277 17.53 13.70 0.36
CA TYR A 277 17.52 14.23 -1.00
C TYR A 277 16.12 14.41 -1.59
N ILE A 278 15.06 14.11 -0.83
CA ILE A 278 13.69 14.43 -1.24
C ILE A 278 13.58 15.93 -1.52
N CYS A 279 13.20 16.26 -2.75
CA CYS A 279 12.94 17.62 -3.21
C CYS A 279 11.45 17.83 -3.50
N ILE A 280 10.72 16.78 -3.87
CA ILE A 280 9.29 16.84 -4.17
C ILE A 280 8.47 16.58 -2.91
N TYR A 281 8.34 17.59 -2.04
CA TYR A 281 7.54 17.46 -0.82
C TYR A 281 6.05 17.19 -1.10
N PRO A 282 5.28 16.59 -0.17
CA PRO A 282 3.85 16.31 -0.37
C PRO A 282 3.02 17.52 -0.83
N GLU A 283 3.37 18.72 -0.37
CA GLU A 283 2.73 19.99 -0.74
C GLU A 283 2.94 20.34 -2.23
N LYS A 284 3.91 19.72 -2.90
CA LYS A 284 4.21 19.85 -4.33
C LYS A 284 3.58 18.77 -5.20
N PHE A 285 2.97 17.74 -4.62
CA PHE A 285 2.37 16.66 -5.41
C PHE A 285 1.28 17.16 -6.36
N ARG A 286 0.45 18.10 -5.92
CA ARG A 286 -0.60 18.71 -6.75
C ARG A 286 -0.03 19.40 -7.99
N GLU A 287 1.02 20.20 -7.80
CA GLU A 287 1.74 20.88 -8.90
C GLU A 287 2.32 19.85 -9.88
N VAL A 288 2.97 18.80 -9.38
CA VAL A 288 3.51 17.73 -10.25
C VAL A 288 2.42 17.02 -11.04
N LEU A 289 1.31 16.65 -10.39
CA LEU A 289 0.21 15.93 -11.02
C LEU A 289 -0.49 16.76 -12.12
N LEU A 290 -0.69 18.06 -11.87
CA LEU A 290 -1.35 18.95 -12.83
C LEU A 290 -0.39 19.40 -13.95
N ASP A 291 0.79 19.89 -13.58
CA ASP A 291 1.66 20.61 -14.52
C ASP A 291 2.65 19.72 -15.25
N LYS A 292 3.04 18.58 -14.65
CA LYS A 292 4.09 17.69 -15.19
C LYS A 292 3.56 16.36 -15.68
N VAL A 293 2.57 15.79 -15.01
CA VAL A 293 1.99 14.49 -15.38
C VAL A 293 0.86 14.64 -16.40
N GLY A 294 0.00 15.65 -16.21
CA GLY A 294 -1.04 16.01 -17.18
C GLY A 294 -2.48 15.66 -16.74
N PHE A 295 -2.75 15.63 -15.44
CA PHE A 295 -4.14 15.71 -14.96
C PHE A 295 -4.72 17.11 -15.23
N ARG A 296 -5.99 17.18 -15.62
CA ARG A 296 -6.63 18.44 -16.05
C ARG A 296 -7.04 19.33 -14.89
N SER A 297 -7.53 18.71 -13.81
CA SER A 297 -8.04 19.41 -12.64
C SER A 297 -7.90 18.55 -11.39
N ALA A 298 -8.01 19.20 -10.22
CA ALA A 298 -8.03 18.53 -8.94
C ALA A 298 -9.01 19.19 -7.95
N GLU A 299 -9.75 18.39 -7.20
CA GLU A 299 -10.67 18.79 -6.14
C GLU A 299 -10.12 18.29 -4.79
N VAL A 300 -10.21 19.12 -3.73
CA VAL A 300 -9.99 18.67 -2.35
C VAL A 300 -11.34 18.32 -1.77
N ILE A 301 -11.59 17.03 -1.53
CA ILE A 301 -12.87 16.51 -1.05
C ILE A 301 -13.04 16.82 0.44
N THR A 302 -11.95 16.67 1.19
CA THR A 302 -11.89 17.08 2.58
C THR A 302 -10.49 17.54 2.91
N ASN A 303 -10.37 18.55 3.77
CA ASN A 303 -9.10 18.96 4.38
C ASN A 303 -8.79 18.17 5.66
N ARG A 304 -9.83 17.60 6.31
CA ARG A 304 -9.73 16.83 7.55
C ARG A 304 -10.79 15.75 7.56
N LEU A 305 -10.35 14.49 7.58
CA LEU A 305 -11.26 13.36 7.71
C LEU A 305 -11.85 13.30 9.13
N VAL A 306 -13.10 13.73 9.27
CA VAL A 306 -13.86 13.65 10.53
C VAL A 306 -14.09 12.17 10.89
N GLY A 307 -14.03 11.83 12.17
CA GLY A 307 -14.14 10.44 12.65
C GLY A 307 -12.85 9.62 12.55
N SER A 308 -11.74 10.24 12.15
CA SER A 308 -10.42 9.61 12.16
C SER A 308 -9.67 9.84 13.49
N VAL A 309 -8.80 8.88 13.85
CA VAL A 309 -7.91 9.00 15.01
C VAL A 309 -6.83 10.06 14.71
N ALA A 310 -6.34 10.77 15.74
CA ALA A 310 -5.30 11.80 15.60
C ALA A 310 -4.12 11.35 14.73
N GLY A 311 -3.78 12.14 13.69
CA GLY A 311 -2.74 11.81 12.71
C GLY A 311 -3.22 11.07 11.47
N PHE A 312 -4.53 10.76 11.38
CA PHE A 312 -5.23 10.27 10.20
C PHE A 312 -6.22 11.31 9.62
N ASP A 313 -6.28 12.51 10.19
CA ASP A 313 -7.01 13.67 9.69
C ASP A 313 -6.27 14.28 8.49
N ARG A 314 -6.31 13.58 7.36
CA ARG A 314 -5.56 13.91 6.15
C ARG A 314 -6.47 14.46 5.06
N PRO A 315 -5.93 15.28 4.15
CA PRO A 315 -6.67 15.67 2.98
C PRO A 315 -6.90 14.47 2.06
N ILE A 316 -8.06 14.44 1.42
CA ILE A 316 -8.30 13.55 0.27
C ILE A 316 -8.53 14.43 -0.94
N GLU A 317 -7.76 14.14 -1.99
CA GLU A 317 -7.75 14.88 -3.23
C GLU A 317 -8.14 13.95 -4.38
N VAL A 318 -8.90 14.48 -5.33
CA VAL A 318 -9.31 13.76 -6.54
C VAL A 318 -8.79 14.52 -7.75
N TYR A 319 -8.11 13.81 -8.64
CA TYR A 319 -7.50 14.33 -9.86
C TYR A 319 -8.21 13.74 -11.08
N TYR A 320 -8.52 14.57 -12.07
CA TYR A 320 -9.29 14.19 -13.26
C TYR A 320 -8.41 14.17 -14.51
N LYS A 321 -8.45 13.08 -15.27
CA LYS A 321 -7.66 12.90 -16.50
C LYS A 321 -8.37 13.42 -17.75
#